data_AF-A0A8T0D5Q1-F1
#
_entry.id   AF-A0A8T0D5Q1-F1
#
_cell.length_a   1.000
_cell.length_b   1.000
_cell.length_c   1.000
_cell.angle_alpha   90.00
_cell.angle_beta   90.00
_cell.angle_gamma   90.00
#
_symmetry.space_group_name_H-M   'P 1'
#
loop_
_entity.id
_entity.type
_entity.pdbx_description
1 polymer ?
#
loop_
_entity_poly.entity_id
_entity_poly.type
_entity_poly.pdbx_seq_one_letter_code
_entity_poly.pdbx_strand_id
1 'polypeptide(L)'
;ENVKIKDYGCTQNLVKAAIHDQFAVEQSLETLYYNLDEKTPEIKKELQAIAKSAEQNKDCLYYLSCLTKVEDTFTRLNVKNIKRVLELQTRCLSEKFWRKNISRPLHETWENLELCSMLLTYHLKAVADYHKFFYDGRLMELDFNRRLGKLIRIGQKTRYIAFNGTLEEVKQLTDCLKTQLGDMKRLTMKAKRFMSRARHIRPIYFRVMPILKPMKGVLLCDYRTRDVHLKAGDWVAVVSRPEDRQRSAVSSRRYSVPDLPEGTVVNGQDKSTPFIQKAHQSQSQPSHALTERIHKTSNCMHWDVLTTQDQKICSVPSIYVDLLVPDLDAREKSIKLYKVLLDTWEDMVNECTMNMCRYFSAVFCGMLKHQVIYTDDPALFEDFLTQVENLLIELPSDIGDYYDKDLAAQLSYLRKSNKGIRPEKQNVDETTADLSQYEIKQYTELLHWLEVSYFT
;
A
#
# COMPACT_ATOMS: atom_id res chain seq x y z
N GLU A 1 15.45 -18.69 -34.75
CA GLU A 1 16.03 -18.57 -33.39
C GLU A 1 15.05 -19.15 -32.39
N ASN A 2 15.49 -20.08 -31.54
CA ASN A 2 14.65 -20.61 -30.47
C ASN A 2 14.46 -19.53 -29.42
N VAL A 3 13.32 -18.84 -29.48
CA VAL A 3 12.86 -17.97 -28.39
C VAL A 3 12.84 -18.83 -27.13
N LYS A 4 13.75 -18.58 -26.19
CA LYS A 4 13.66 -19.15 -24.85
C LYS A 4 12.41 -18.56 -24.19
N ILE A 5 11.28 -19.21 -24.40
CA ILE A 5 10.04 -18.91 -23.68
C ILE A 5 10.32 -19.30 -22.23
N LYS A 6 10.30 -18.32 -21.32
CA LYS A 6 10.37 -18.55 -19.87
C LYS A 6 9.29 -19.56 -19.46
N ASP A 7 9.51 -20.29 -18.36
CA ASP A 7 8.46 -21.11 -17.74
C ASP A 7 7.13 -20.34 -17.70
N TYR A 8 6.10 -20.95 -18.27
CA TYR A 8 4.79 -20.31 -18.40
C TYR A 8 4.24 -20.00 -17.00
N GLY A 9 3.76 -18.76 -16.82
CA GLY A 9 2.99 -18.38 -15.64
C GLY A 9 1.58 -19.01 -15.65
N CYS A 10 0.67 -18.47 -14.85
CA CYS A 10 -0.73 -18.93 -14.79
C CYS A 10 -1.44 -18.71 -16.15
N THR A 11 -1.62 -19.76 -16.95
CA THR A 11 -2.28 -19.73 -18.27
C THR A 11 -3.78 -19.99 -18.15
N GLN A 12 -4.55 -19.66 -19.19
CA GLN A 12 -5.99 -19.91 -19.20
C GLN A 12 -6.34 -21.40 -19.03
N ASN A 13 -5.57 -22.31 -19.61
CA ASN A 13 -5.80 -23.74 -19.48
C ASN A 13 -5.53 -24.24 -18.06
N LEU A 14 -4.48 -23.73 -17.40
CA LEU A 14 -4.21 -24.04 -16.00
C LEU A 14 -5.35 -23.54 -15.09
N VAL A 15 -5.86 -22.33 -15.31
CA VAL A 15 -7.01 -21.80 -14.56
C VAL A 15 -8.26 -22.64 -14.79
N LYS A 16 -8.54 -23.07 -16.03
CA LYS A 16 -9.68 -23.95 -16.34
C LYS A 16 -9.59 -25.29 -15.62
N ALA A 17 -8.41 -25.91 -15.62
CA ALA A 17 -8.18 -27.16 -14.89
C ALA A 17 -8.41 -26.96 -13.38
N ALA A 18 -7.83 -25.90 -12.80
CA ALA A 18 -8.02 -25.59 -11.38
C ALA A 18 -9.49 -25.28 -11.01
N ILE A 19 -10.27 -24.65 -11.90
CA ILE A 19 -11.72 -24.46 -11.70
C ILE A 19 -12.46 -25.80 -11.69
N HIS A 20 -12.08 -26.72 -12.56
CA HIS A 20 -12.66 -28.07 -12.58
C HIS A 20 -12.34 -28.82 -11.28
N ASP A 21 -11.09 -28.77 -10.82
CA ASP A 21 -10.67 -29.39 -9.56
C ASP A 21 -11.40 -28.76 -8.35
N GLN A 22 -11.55 -27.43 -8.35
CA GLN A 22 -12.31 -26.70 -7.34
C GLN A 22 -13.77 -27.15 -7.27
N PHE A 23 -14.42 -27.39 -8.42
CA PHE A 23 -15.79 -27.90 -8.47
C PHE A 23 -15.90 -29.31 -7.88
N ALA A 24 -14.91 -30.19 -8.14
CA ALA A 24 -14.87 -31.52 -7.55
C ALA A 24 -14.71 -31.47 -6.00
N VAL A 25 -13.92 -30.52 -5.50
CA VAL A 25 -13.78 -30.26 -4.05
C VAL A 25 -15.10 -29.80 -3.44
N GLU A 26 -15.82 -28.88 -4.08
CA GLU A 26 -17.12 -28.39 -3.61
C GLU A 26 -18.17 -29.51 -3.54
N GLN A 27 -18.25 -30.37 -4.57
CA GLN A 27 -19.13 -31.55 -4.56
C GLN A 27 -18.78 -32.55 -3.45
N SER A 28 -17.48 -32.77 -3.22
CA SER A 28 -17.01 -33.65 -2.15
C SER A 28 -17.37 -33.10 -0.77
N LEU A 29 -17.23 -31.79 -0.56
CA LEU A 29 -17.63 -31.12 0.68
C LEU A 29 -19.13 -31.23 0.92
N GLU A 30 -19.97 -31.00 -0.09
CA GLU A 30 -21.42 -31.14 0.03
C GLU A 30 -21.83 -32.57 0.42
N THR A 31 -21.19 -33.57 -0.19
CA THR A 31 -21.40 -34.99 0.14
C THR A 31 -20.99 -35.31 1.58
N LEU A 32 -19.84 -34.79 2.03
CA LEU A 32 -19.35 -34.99 3.39
C LEU A 32 -20.23 -34.31 4.43
N TYR A 33 -20.78 -33.13 4.13
CA TYR A 33 -21.74 -32.44 4.99
C TYR A 33 -23.06 -33.20 5.12
N TYR A 34 -23.58 -33.76 4.02
CA TYR A 34 -24.81 -34.53 4.03
C TYR A 34 -24.70 -35.82 4.87
N ASN A 35 -23.53 -36.45 4.86
CA ASN A 35 -23.26 -37.70 5.58
C ASN A 35 -22.75 -37.49 7.03
N LEU A 36 -22.70 -36.24 7.52
CA LEU A 36 -22.14 -35.94 8.83
C LEU A 36 -23.16 -36.23 9.95
N ASP A 37 -22.82 -37.16 10.85
CA ASP A 37 -23.61 -37.42 12.08
C ASP A 37 -23.43 -36.26 13.07
N GLU A 38 -24.48 -35.87 13.81
CA GLU A 38 -24.50 -34.70 14.72
C GLU A 38 -23.45 -34.78 15.85
N LYS A 39 -22.85 -35.95 16.06
CA LYS A 39 -22.01 -36.28 17.22
C LYS A 39 -20.50 -36.00 17.05
N THR A 40 -20.05 -35.43 15.94
CA THR A 40 -18.61 -35.12 15.71
C THR A 40 -18.36 -33.62 15.45
N PRO A 41 -18.39 -32.78 16.51
CA PRO A 41 -18.24 -31.33 16.38
C PRO A 41 -16.86 -30.90 15.85
N GLU A 42 -15.80 -31.67 16.11
CA GLU A 42 -14.45 -31.41 15.60
C GLU A 42 -14.38 -31.57 14.08
N ILE A 43 -14.95 -32.65 13.52
CA ILE A 43 -14.99 -32.91 12.08
C ILE A 43 -15.81 -31.83 11.37
N LYS A 44 -16.94 -31.43 11.97
CA LYS A 44 -17.77 -30.33 11.46
C LYS A 44 -16.97 -29.01 11.36
N LYS A 45 -16.14 -28.72 12.36
CA LYS A 45 -15.30 -27.51 12.39
C LYS A 45 -14.20 -27.56 11.33
N GLU A 46 -13.57 -28.71 11.11
CA GLU A 46 -12.58 -28.89 10.05
C GLU A 46 -13.20 -28.74 8.66
N LEU A 47 -14.36 -29.37 8.41
CA LEU A 47 -15.08 -29.21 7.15
C LEU A 47 -15.48 -27.74 6.89
N GLN A 48 -15.86 -27.00 7.93
CA GLN A 48 -16.16 -25.56 7.81
C GLN A 48 -14.92 -24.74 7.44
N ALA A 49 -13.75 -25.10 7.97
CA ALA A 49 -12.50 -24.44 7.61
C ALA A 49 -12.12 -24.73 6.15
N ILE A 50 -12.28 -25.98 5.69
CA ILE A 50 -12.03 -26.37 4.30
C ILE A 50 -13.01 -25.67 3.36
N ALA A 51 -14.31 -25.64 3.68
CA ALA A 51 -15.32 -24.95 2.89
C ALA A 51 -15.03 -23.45 2.76
N LYS A 52 -14.60 -22.80 3.84
CA LYS A 52 -14.16 -21.40 3.79
C LYS A 52 -12.95 -21.20 2.89
N SER A 53 -11.97 -22.11 2.93
CA SER A 53 -10.81 -22.07 2.03
C SER A 53 -11.20 -22.30 0.58
N ALA A 54 -12.15 -23.20 0.32
CA ALA A 54 -12.67 -23.50 -1.00
C ALA A 54 -13.34 -22.25 -1.60
N GLU A 55 -14.17 -21.54 -0.84
CA GLU A 55 -14.80 -20.30 -1.31
C GLU A 55 -13.75 -19.21 -1.65
N GLN A 56 -12.69 -19.08 -0.85
CA GLN A 56 -11.58 -18.16 -1.14
C GLN A 56 -10.83 -18.54 -2.42
N ASN A 57 -10.62 -19.85 -2.67
CA ASN A 57 -10.00 -20.32 -3.89
C ASN A 57 -10.84 -19.99 -5.12
N LYS A 58 -12.16 -20.15 -5.02
CA LYS A 58 -13.11 -19.81 -6.09
C LYS A 58 -13.01 -18.33 -6.50
N ASP A 59 -12.96 -17.41 -5.52
CA ASP A 59 -12.74 -15.99 -5.79
C ASP A 59 -11.41 -15.73 -6.50
N CYS A 60 -10.33 -16.39 -6.07
CA CYS A 60 -9.02 -16.28 -6.70
C CYS A 60 -9.04 -16.77 -8.15
N LEU A 61 -9.65 -17.93 -8.39
CA LEU A 61 -9.79 -18.52 -9.72
C LEU A 61 -10.66 -17.66 -10.63
N TYR A 62 -11.75 -17.09 -10.11
CA TYR A 62 -12.58 -16.15 -10.85
C TYR A 62 -11.75 -14.94 -11.30
N TYR A 63 -11.00 -14.32 -10.39
CA TYR A 63 -10.14 -13.18 -10.68
C TYR A 63 -9.07 -13.50 -11.74
N LEU A 64 -8.36 -14.62 -11.61
CA LEU A 64 -7.35 -15.07 -12.58
C LEU A 64 -7.97 -15.44 -13.94
N SER A 65 -9.19 -15.99 -13.95
CA SER A 65 -9.91 -16.29 -15.19
C SER A 65 -10.20 -15.02 -15.99
N CYS A 66 -10.50 -13.91 -15.32
CA CYS A 66 -10.77 -12.62 -15.97
C CYS A 66 -9.52 -12.08 -16.67
N LEU A 67 -8.33 -12.28 -16.10
CA LEU A 67 -7.06 -11.87 -16.70
C LEU A 67 -6.64 -12.79 -17.85
N THR A 68 -6.73 -14.11 -17.64
CA THR A 68 -6.27 -15.10 -18.62
C THR A 68 -7.18 -15.21 -19.85
N LYS A 69 -8.46 -14.82 -19.77
CA LYS A 69 -9.37 -14.70 -20.94
C LYS A 69 -8.85 -13.77 -22.05
N VAL A 70 -7.88 -12.91 -21.75
CA VAL A 70 -7.24 -12.06 -22.77
C VAL A 70 -6.38 -12.92 -23.73
N GLU A 71 -5.85 -14.06 -23.30
CA GLU A 71 -5.10 -15.02 -24.14
C GLU A 71 -5.94 -15.51 -25.34
N ASP A 72 -7.19 -15.91 -25.07
CA ASP A 72 -8.15 -16.27 -26.11
C ASP A 72 -8.40 -15.11 -27.09
N THR A 73 -8.40 -13.87 -26.60
CA THR A 73 -8.63 -12.68 -27.44
C THR A 73 -7.49 -12.46 -28.43
N PHE A 74 -6.23 -12.59 -27.98
CA PHE A 74 -5.08 -12.54 -28.88
C PHE A 74 -5.07 -13.69 -29.88
N THR A 75 -5.37 -14.90 -29.42
CA THR A 75 -5.44 -16.08 -30.28
C THR A 75 -6.48 -15.90 -31.38
N ARG A 76 -7.70 -15.44 -31.02
CA ARG A 76 -8.76 -15.14 -32.01
C ARG A 76 -8.35 -14.03 -32.97
N LEU A 77 -7.67 -12.98 -32.50
CA LEU A 77 -7.20 -11.90 -33.36
C LEU A 77 -6.20 -12.42 -34.40
N ASN A 78 -5.25 -13.25 -33.97
CA ASN A 78 -4.28 -13.85 -34.87
C ASN A 78 -4.96 -14.74 -35.93
N VAL A 79 -5.88 -15.60 -35.52
CA VAL A 79 -6.67 -16.44 -36.46
C VAL A 79 -7.45 -15.58 -37.45
N LYS A 80 -8.06 -14.47 -37.02
CA LYS A 80 -8.76 -13.53 -37.92
C LYS A 80 -7.81 -12.89 -38.92
N ASN A 81 -6.62 -12.48 -38.49
CA ASN A 81 -5.61 -11.91 -39.39
C ASN A 81 -5.15 -12.93 -40.44
N ILE A 82 -4.86 -14.17 -40.02
CA ILE A 82 -4.48 -15.26 -40.94
C ILE A 82 -5.59 -15.52 -41.97
N LYS A 83 -6.84 -15.67 -41.54
CA LYS A 83 -7.98 -15.88 -42.45
C LYS A 83 -8.10 -14.75 -43.47
N ARG A 84 -7.96 -13.50 -43.06
CA ARG A 84 -8.03 -12.34 -43.96
C ARG A 84 -6.92 -12.35 -45.01
N VAL A 85 -5.71 -12.78 -44.66
CA VAL A 85 -4.60 -12.92 -45.63
C VAL A 85 -4.91 -14.02 -46.64
N LEU A 86 -5.40 -15.17 -46.19
CA LEU A 86 -5.78 -16.29 -47.07
C LEU A 86 -6.95 -15.90 -48.02
N GLU A 87 -7.93 -15.14 -47.52
CA GLU A 87 -9.00 -14.58 -48.33
C GLU A 87 -8.47 -13.60 -49.39
N LEU A 88 -7.50 -12.75 -49.04
CA LEU A 88 -6.88 -11.83 -50.00
C LEU A 88 -6.09 -12.57 -51.08
N GLN A 89 -5.42 -13.67 -50.74
CA GLN A 89 -4.67 -14.49 -51.68
C GLN A 89 -5.58 -15.22 -52.69
N THR A 90 -6.79 -15.63 -52.26
CA THR A 90 -7.74 -16.37 -53.09
C THR A 90 -8.68 -15.47 -53.90
N ARG A 91 -8.65 -14.14 -53.68
CA ARG A 91 -9.48 -13.19 -54.42
C ARG A 91 -9.03 -13.07 -55.88
N CYS A 92 -9.98 -13.27 -56.79
CA CYS A 92 -9.80 -12.98 -58.21
C CYS A 92 -9.84 -11.46 -58.44
N LEU A 93 -8.67 -10.81 -58.41
CA LEU A 93 -8.52 -9.39 -58.71
C LEU A 93 -8.23 -9.17 -60.19
N SER A 94 -8.69 -8.05 -60.75
CA SER A 94 -8.53 -7.73 -62.18
C SER A 94 -7.06 -7.66 -62.62
N GLU A 95 -6.78 -7.94 -63.89
CA GLU A 95 -5.44 -7.80 -64.46
C GLU A 95 -4.85 -6.38 -64.26
N LYS A 96 -5.69 -5.34 -64.37
CA LYS A 96 -5.29 -3.93 -64.12
C LYS A 96 -4.74 -3.71 -62.70
N PHE A 97 -5.22 -4.44 -61.70
CA PHE A 97 -4.73 -4.35 -60.32
C PHE A 97 -3.30 -4.88 -60.23
N TRP A 98 -3.05 -6.08 -60.77
CA TRP A 98 -1.73 -6.73 -60.70
C TRP A 98 -0.66 -5.93 -61.45
N ARG A 99 -1.03 -5.28 -62.57
CA ARG A 99 -0.14 -4.37 -63.31
C ARG A 99 0.31 -3.13 -62.52
N LYS A 100 -0.44 -2.71 -61.47
CA LYS A 100 -0.12 -1.51 -60.69
C LYS A 100 1.11 -1.68 -59.78
N ASN A 101 1.59 -2.90 -59.57
CA ASN A 101 2.72 -3.25 -58.68
C ASN A 101 2.65 -2.56 -57.30
N ILE A 102 1.91 -3.14 -56.37
CA ILE A 102 1.73 -2.61 -55.01
C ILE A 102 2.75 -3.15 -54.00
N SER A 103 3.88 -3.73 -54.43
CA SER A 103 4.82 -4.43 -53.56
C SER A 103 5.36 -3.54 -52.43
N ARG A 104 5.70 -2.27 -52.75
CA ARG A 104 6.16 -1.31 -51.74
C ARG A 104 5.07 -0.92 -50.74
N PRO A 105 3.88 -0.43 -51.16
CA PRO A 105 2.77 -0.17 -50.23
C PRO A 105 2.37 -1.39 -49.38
N LEU A 106 2.46 -2.60 -49.95
CA LEU A 106 2.21 -3.84 -49.22
C LEU A 106 3.24 -4.04 -48.10
N HIS A 107 4.53 -3.87 -48.41
CA HIS A 107 5.60 -3.95 -47.43
C HIS A 107 5.44 -2.91 -46.30
N GLU A 108 5.25 -1.64 -46.66
CA GLU A 108 5.02 -0.54 -45.70
C GLU A 108 3.77 -0.80 -44.82
N THR A 109 2.74 -1.45 -45.37
CA THR A 109 1.54 -1.81 -44.58
C THR A 109 1.85 -2.90 -43.54
N TRP A 110 2.68 -3.89 -43.90
CA TRP A 110 3.08 -4.94 -42.97
C TRP A 110 4.03 -4.43 -41.89
N GLU A 111 4.99 -3.56 -42.23
CA GLU A 111 5.84 -2.87 -41.25
C GLU A 111 5.00 -2.08 -40.24
N ASN A 112 3.97 -1.36 -40.71
CA ASN A 112 3.04 -0.64 -39.82
C ASN A 112 2.23 -1.57 -38.89
N LEU A 113 1.82 -2.75 -39.37
CA LEU A 113 1.13 -3.74 -38.54
C LEU A 113 2.06 -4.35 -37.48
N GLU A 114 3.31 -4.62 -37.84
CA GLU A 114 4.34 -5.08 -36.90
C GLU A 114 4.58 -4.03 -35.81
N LEU A 115 4.74 -2.76 -36.20
CA LEU A 115 4.85 -1.64 -35.27
C LEU A 115 3.65 -1.57 -34.32
N CYS A 116 2.42 -1.73 -34.82
CA CYS A 116 1.22 -1.74 -33.96
C CYS A 116 1.24 -2.90 -32.95
N SER A 117 1.78 -4.07 -33.32
CA SER A 117 1.98 -5.21 -32.41
C SER A 117 2.96 -4.86 -31.28
N MET A 118 4.08 -4.21 -31.60
CA MET A 118 5.05 -3.76 -30.61
C MET A 118 4.45 -2.72 -29.65
N LEU A 119 3.72 -1.75 -30.18
CA LEU A 119 3.04 -0.73 -29.36
C LEU A 119 1.94 -1.35 -28.49
N LEU A 120 1.23 -2.36 -28.97
CA LEU A 120 0.27 -3.11 -28.17
C LEU A 120 0.96 -3.79 -26.97
N THR A 121 2.10 -4.45 -27.17
CA THR A 121 2.90 -5.02 -26.07
C THR A 121 3.32 -3.95 -25.07
N TYR A 122 3.73 -2.77 -25.53
CA TYR A 122 4.07 -1.63 -24.67
C TYR A 122 2.90 -1.20 -23.78
N HIS A 123 1.70 -1.02 -24.35
CA HIS A 123 0.51 -0.62 -23.57
C HIS A 123 0.03 -1.73 -22.64
N LEU A 124 0.11 -3.00 -23.05
CA LEU A 124 -0.21 -4.14 -22.18
C LEU A 124 0.68 -4.20 -20.95
N LYS A 125 1.98 -3.87 -21.10
CA LYS A 125 2.88 -3.75 -19.96
C LYS A 125 2.41 -2.66 -19.00
N ALA A 126 2.03 -1.49 -19.50
CA ALA A 126 1.51 -0.40 -18.66
C ALA A 126 0.20 -0.80 -17.94
N VAL A 127 -0.70 -1.52 -18.61
CA VAL A 127 -1.92 -2.07 -17.99
C VAL A 127 -1.58 -3.08 -16.90
N ALA A 128 -0.63 -3.97 -17.15
CA ALA A 128 -0.19 -4.95 -16.16
C ALA A 128 0.46 -4.28 -14.94
N ASP A 129 1.30 -3.27 -15.15
CA ASP A 129 1.96 -2.51 -14.08
C ASP A 129 0.94 -1.75 -13.23
N TYR A 130 -0.04 -1.10 -13.87
CA TYR A 130 -1.17 -0.44 -13.19
C TYR A 130 -1.95 -1.45 -12.34
N HIS A 131 -2.38 -2.56 -12.93
CA HIS A 131 -3.18 -3.57 -12.25
C HIS A 131 -2.44 -4.17 -11.04
N LYS A 132 -1.17 -4.57 -11.24
CA LYS A 132 -0.32 -5.10 -10.17
C LYS A 132 -0.11 -4.08 -9.05
N PHE A 133 0.08 -2.80 -9.38
CA PHE A 133 0.24 -1.76 -8.37
C PHE A 133 -0.98 -1.63 -7.45
N PHE A 134 -2.19 -1.59 -8.01
CA PHE A 134 -3.40 -1.47 -7.20
C PHE A 134 -3.72 -2.74 -6.40
N TYR A 135 -3.43 -3.92 -6.96
CA TYR A 135 -3.49 -5.19 -6.25
C TYR A 135 -2.51 -5.25 -5.07
N ASP A 136 -1.23 -4.95 -5.31
CA ASP A 136 -0.19 -4.86 -4.29
C ASP A 136 -0.54 -3.83 -3.21
N GLY A 137 -1.13 -2.70 -3.61
CA GLY A 137 -1.58 -1.66 -2.68
C GLY A 137 -2.68 -2.15 -1.75
N ARG A 138 -3.61 -2.97 -2.24
CA ARG A 138 -4.64 -3.58 -1.40
C ARG A 138 -4.05 -4.61 -0.44
N LEU A 139 -3.11 -5.43 -0.90
CA LEU A 139 -2.41 -6.37 -0.02
C LEU A 139 -1.58 -5.65 1.06
N MET A 140 -0.92 -4.56 0.69
CA MET A 140 -0.15 -3.74 1.62
C MET A 140 -1.04 -3.14 2.70
N GLU A 141 -2.19 -2.59 2.31
CA GLU A 141 -3.20 -2.07 3.24
C GLU A 141 -3.67 -3.13 4.24
N LEU A 142 -3.97 -4.35 3.78
CA LEU A 142 -4.37 -5.46 4.66
C LEU A 142 -3.23 -5.90 5.60
N ASP A 143 -2.00 -5.98 5.10
CA ASP A 143 -0.83 -6.31 5.91
C ASP A 143 -0.57 -5.24 6.98
N PHE A 144 -0.72 -3.96 6.62
CA PHE A 144 -0.58 -2.82 7.54
C PHE A 144 -1.66 -2.87 8.61
N ASN A 145 -2.93 -2.98 8.22
CA ASN A 145 -4.05 -3.11 9.17
C ASN A 145 -3.84 -4.23 10.18
N ARG A 146 -3.39 -5.40 9.71
CA ARG A 146 -3.13 -6.54 10.57
C ARG A 146 -1.99 -6.29 11.56
N ARG A 147 -0.90 -5.67 11.10
CA ARG A 147 0.30 -5.44 11.92
C ARG A 147 0.13 -4.27 12.87
N LEU A 148 -0.31 -3.12 12.35
CA LEU A 148 -0.63 -1.94 13.15
C LEU A 148 -1.72 -2.25 14.18
N GLY A 149 -2.76 -3.00 13.80
CA GLY A 149 -3.78 -3.45 14.75
C GLY A 149 -3.28 -4.42 15.83
N LYS A 150 -2.15 -5.10 15.65
CA LYS A 150 -1.48 -5.85 16.73
C LYS A 150 -0.72 -4.90 17.64
N LEU A 151 0.03 -3.95 17.06
CA LEU A 151 0.80 -2.95 17.81
C LEU A 151 -0.11 -2.11 18.71
N ILE A 152 -1.21 -1.59 18.18
CA ILE A 152 -2.20 -0.81 18.94
C ILE A 152 -2.77 -1.63 20.10
N ARG A 153 -3.08 -2.91 19.89
CA ARG A 153 -3.58 -3.79 20.96
C ARG A 153 -2.55 -4.04 22.05
N ILE A 154 -1.27 -4.11 21.71
CA ILE A 154 -0.19 -4.21 22.69
C ILE A 154 -0.14 -2.91 23.51
N GLY A 155 -0.12 -1.76 22.86
CA GLY A 155 -0.13 -0.44 23.52
C GLY A 155 -1.33 -0.25 24.46
N GLN A 156 -2.54 -0.62 24.01
CA GLN A 156 -3.75 -0.55 24.83
C GLN A 156 -3.70 -1.45 26.06
N LYS A 157 -3.12 -2.66 25.95
CA LYS A 157 -2.94 -3.55 27.10
C LYS A 157 -2.00 -2.95 28.13
N THR A 158 -0.90 -2.33 27.69
CA THR A 158 0.08 -1.69 28.58
C THR A 158 -0.43 -0.41 29.24
N ARG A 159 -1.42 0.25 28.63
CA ARG A 159 -2.01 1.51 29.12
C ARG A 159 -2.63 1.45 30.53
N TYR A 160 -2.92 0.27 31.06
CA TYR A 160 -3.51 0.10 32.40
C TYR A 160 -2.68 -0.82 33.31
N ILE A 161 -1.46 -1.19 32.90
CA ILE A 161 -0.59 -2.02 33.73
C ILE A 161 0.03 -1.13 34.81
N ALA A 162 -0.17 -1.48 36.06
CA ALA A 162 0.63 -0.96 37.15
C ALA A 162 1.99 -1.68 37.12
N PHE A 163 3.06 -0.93 36.89
CA PHE A 163 4.42 -1.46 36.93
C PHE A 163 4.86 -1.62 38.39
N ASN A 164 5.60 -2.69 38.67
CA ASN A 164 6.21 -2.90 39.98
C ASN A 164 7.66 -2.39 40.06
N GLY A 165 8.24 -1.97 38.93
CA GLY A 165 9.61 -1.45 38.85
C GLY A 165 10.68 -2.55 38.83
N THR A 166 10.33 -3.76 38.38
CA THR A 166 11.24 -4.91 38.41
C THR A 166 12.19 -4.92 37.22
N LEU A 167 13.32 -5.62 37.37
CA LEU A 167 14.31 -5.78 36.29
C LEU A 167 13.79 -6.60 35.09
N GLU A 168 12.82 -7.48 35.34
CA GLU A 168 12.18 -8.27 34.29
C GLU A 168 11.26 -7.39 33.42
N GLU A 169 10.53 -6.45 34.03
CA GLU A 169 9.67 -5.50 33.31
C GLU A 169 10.47 -4.58 32.36
N VAL A 170 11.64 -4.06 32.76
CA VAL A 170 12.49 -3.24 31.85
C VAL A 170 13.00 -4.05 30.66
N LYS A 171 13.38 -5.31 30.86
CA LYS A 171 13.80 -6.19 29.76
C LYS A 171 12.66 -6.44 28.79
N GLN A 172 11.47 -6.75 29.31
CA GLN A 172 10.28 -6.95 28.49
C GLN A 172 9.88 -5.68 27.71
N LEU A 173 9.94 -4.50 28.34
CA LEU A 173 9.70 -3.22 27.66
C LEU A 173 10.73 -2.96 26.56
N THR A 174 12.01 -3.23 26.83
CA THR A 174 13.11 -3.06 25.87
C THR A 174 12.95 -3.97 24.67
N ASP A 175 12.67 -5.25 24.88
CA ASP A 175 12.47 -6.23 23.81
C ASP A 175 11.20 -5.94 23.00
N CYS A 176 10.15 -5.47 23.66
CA CYS A 176 8.94 -4.99 23.00
C CYS A 176 9.29 -3.84 22.05
N LEU A 177 9.97 -2.79 22.54
CA LEU A 177 10.31 -1.61 21.74
C LEU A 177 11.22 -1.95 20.54
N LYS A 178 12.26 -2.78 20.76
CA LYS A 178 13.13 -3.29 19.69
C LYS A 178 12.32 -4.00 18.59
N THR A 179 11.40 -4.88 18.99
CA THR A 179 10.56 -5.65 18.07
C THR A 179 9.63 -4.73 17.28
N GLN A 180 9.00 -3.76 17.95
CA GLN A 180 8.10 -2.80 17.33
C GLN A 180 8.84 -1.89 16.33
N LEU A 181 10.00 -1.35 16.72
CA LEU A 181 10.86 -0.54 15.86
C LEU A 181 11.31 -1.32 14.62
N GLY A 182 11.74 -2.58 14.78
CA GLY A 182 12.13 -3.44 13.66
C GLY A 182 10.99 -3.68 12.67
N ASP A 183 9.79 -3.91 13.18
CA ASP A 183 8.58 -4.06 12.36
C ASP A 183 8.21 -2.78 11.63
N MET A 184 8.30 -1.63 12.30
CA MET A 184 7.97 -0.33 11.71
C MET A 184 9.00 0.11 10.67
N LYS A 185 10.29 -0.12 10.88
CA LYS A 185 11.34 0.05 9.86
C LYS A 185 11.04 -0.79 8.62
N ARG A 186 10.66 -2.06 8.80
CA ARG A 186 10.30 -2.96 7.68
C ARG A 186 9.09 -2.46 6.90
N LEU A 187 8.05 -2.00 7.58
CA LEU A 187 6.83 -1.48 6.93
C LEU A 187 7.10 -0.15 6.23
N THR A 188 7.90 0.73 6.83
CA THR A 188 8.35 2.01 6.27
C THR A 188 9.09 1.79 4.95
N MET A 189 10.04 0.85 4.92
CA MET A 189 10.77 0.52 3.70
C MET A 189 9.84 0.02 2.58
N LYS A 190 8.85 -0.82 2.93
CA LYS A 190 7.83 -1.29 1.97
C LYS A 190 7.00 -0.12 1.43
N ALA A 191 6.54 0.78 2.30
CA ALA A 191 5.76 1.96 1.91
C ALA A 191 6.57 2.91 1.01
N LYS A 192 7.82 3.22 1.36
CA LYS A 192 8.72 4.05 0.53
C LYS A 192 8.94 3.46 -0.86
N ARG A 193 9.14 2.13 -0.97
CA ARG A 193 9.23 1.43 -2.27
C ARG A 193 7.93 1.54 -3.06
N PHE A 194 6.79 1.42 -2.39
CA PHE A 194 5.47 1.55 -3.01
C PHE A 194 5.23 2.98 -3.54
N MET A 195 5.56 4.01 -2.76
CA MET A 195 5.51 5.41 -3.20
C MET A 195 6.42 5.68 -4.40
N SER A 196 7.63 5.09 -4.42
CA SER A 196 8.53 5.21 -5.58
C SER A 196 7.90 4.62 -6.83
N ARG A 197 7.27 3.43 -6.73
CA ARG A 197 6.55 2.80 -7.85
C ARG A 197 5.38 3.66 -8.34
N ALA A 198 4.63 4.30 -7.45
CA ALA A 198 3.46 5.12 -7.78
C ALA A 198 3.78 6.24 -8.79
N ARG A 199 5.00 6.78 -8.77
CA ARG A 199 5.45 7.85 -9.69
C ARG A 199 5.52 7.41 -11.16
N HIS A 200 5.59 6.09 -11.40
CA HIS A 200 5.73 5.51 -12.73
C HIS A 200 4.43 4.85 -13.24
N ILE A 201 3.37 4.87 -12.44
CA ILE A 201 2.07 4.32 -12.83
C ILE A 201 1.37 5.31 -13.76
N ARG A 202 0.88 4.78 -14.89
CA ARG A 202 0.19 5.57 -15.91
C ARG A 202 -1.32 5.45 -15.75
N PRO A 203 -2.07 6.54 -15.95
CA PRO A 203 -3.52 6.55 -15.85
C PRO A 203 -4.16 5.90 -17.09
N ILE A 204 -4.24 4.56 -17.08
CA ILE A 204 -4.75 3.77 -18.22
C ILE A 204 -6.24 4.03 -18.50
N TYR A 205 -7.01 4.50 -17.51
CA TYR A 205 -8.43 4.77 -17.66
C TYR A 205 -8.72 5.91 -18.66
N PHE A 206 -7.79 6.84 -18.87
CA PHE A 206 -7.93 7.86 -19.92
C PHE A 206 -7.94 7.29 -21.34
N ARG A 207 -7.54 6.02 -21.53
CA ARG A 207 -7.70 5.34 -22.83
C ARG A 207 -9.12 4.92 -23.14
N VAL A 208 -9.98 4.82 -22.13
CA VAL A 208 -11.39 4.41 -22.27
C VAL A 208 -12.37 5.51 -21.87
N MET A 209 -11.91 6.53 -21.14
CA MET A 209 -12.68 7.68 -20.70
C MET A 209 -12.41 8.95 -21.54
N PRO A 210 -13.35 9.91 -21.60
CA PRO A 210 -13.13 11.15 -22.32
C PRO A 210 -12.05 12.01 -21.64
N ILE A 211 -11.14 12.54 -22.45
CA ILE A 211 -10.07 13.44 -21.99
C ILE A 211 -10.65 14.85 -21.91
N LEU A 212 -11.06 15.30 -20.73
CA LEU A 212 -11.76 16.60 -20.57
C LEU A 212 -10.84 17.82 -20.65
N LYS A 213 -9.61 17.67 -20.14
CA LYS A 213 -8.58 18.71 -20.14
C LYS A 213 -7.44 18.27 -21.06
N PRO A 214 -6.79 19.19 -21.80
CA PRO A 214 -5.62 18.85 -22.60
C PRO A 214 -4.57 18.12 -21.75
N MET A 215 -4.11 16.97 -22.22
CA MET A 215 -3.13 16.15 -21.52
C MET A 215 -1.83 16.04 -22.30
N LYS A 216 -0.71 16.15 -21.60
CA LYS A 216 0.61 15.95 -22.21
C LYS A 216 0.82 14.48 -22.56
N GLY A 217 1.25 14.25 -23.78
CA GLY A 217 1.67 12.94 -24.27
C GLY A 217 2.92 13.02 -25.12
N VAL A 218 3.41 11.85 -25.50
CA VAL A 218 4.56 11.67 -26.38
C VAL A 218 4.20 10.69 -27.48
N LEU A 219 4.69 10.94 -28.70
CA LEU A 219 4.61 9.95 -29.78
C LEU A 219 5.58 8.80 -29.54
N LEU A 220 5.08 7.58 -29.70
CA LEU A 220 5.86 6.35 -29.54
C LEU A 220 6.54 5.91 -30.83
N CYS A 221 6.11 6.44 -31.97
CA CYS A 221 6.62 6.11 -33.28
C CYS A 221 6.47 7.30 -34.23
N ASP A 222 7.16 7.23 -35.37
CA ASP A 222 6.95 8.20 -36.45
C ASP A 222 5.52 8.07 -36.99
N TYR A 223 4.89 9.21 -37.26
CA TYR A 223 3.57 9.28 -37.85
C TYR A 223 3.54 10.33 -38.94
N ARG A 224 3.10 9.94 -40.14
CA ARG A 224 3.07 10.85 -41.29
C ARG A 224 1.72 10.78 -42.01
N THR A 225 1.14 11.95 -42.20
CA THR A 225 0.03 12.19 -43.12
C THR A 225 0.50 13.13 -44.23
N ARG A 226 -0.42 13.58 -45.08
CA ARG A 226 -0.12 14.60 -46.10
C ARG A 226 0.23 15.95 -45.47
N ASP A 227 -0.40 16.27 -44.34
CA ASP A 227 -0.37 17.61 -43.75
C ASP A 227 0.51 17.70 -42.50
N VAL A 228 0.84 16.56 -41.89
CA VAL A 228 1.57 16.48 -40.62
C VAL A 228 2.62 15.38 -40.66
N HIS A 229 3.80 15.69 -40.12
CA HIS A 229 4.86 14.73 -39.90
C HIS A 229 5.33 14.85 -38.44
N LEU A 230 5.13 13.80 -37.67
CA LEU A 230 5.52 13.69 -36.27
C LEU A 230 6.55 12.57 -36.15
N LYS A 231 7.55 12.79 -35.32
CA LYS A 231 8.59 11.82 -35.03
C LYS A 231 8.38 11.16 -33.68
N ALA A 232 8.92 9.96 -33.54
CA ALA A 232 9.01 9.30 -32.25
C ALA A 232 9.72 10.22 -31.24
N GLY A 233 9.13 10.37 -30.05
CA GLY A 233 9.61 11.28 -29.00
C GLY A 233 9.05 12.70 -29.06
N ASP A 234 8.30 13.07 -30.10
CA ASP A 234 7.67 14.40 -30.16
C ASP A 234 6.63 14.58 -29.06
N TRP A 235 6.68 15.73 -28.40
CA TRP A 235 5.70 16.12 -27.39
C TRP A 235 4.43 16.61 -28.07
N VAL A 236 3.29 16.11 -27.59
CA VAL A 236 1.96 16.49 -28.06
C VAL A 236 1.01 16.75 -26.90
N ALA A 237 -0.03 17.55 -27.14
CA ALA A 237 -1.14 17.68 -26.20
C ALA A 237 -2.38 16.97 -26.78
N VAL A 238 -2.85 15.93 -26.10
CA VAL A 238 -4.10 15.25 -26.44
C VAL A 238 -5.27 16.14 -26.04
N VAL A 239 -6.11 16.48 -27.00
CA VAL A 239 -7.23 17.42 -26.83
C VAL A 239 -8.57 16.73 -27.08
N SER A 240 -9.60 17.13 -26.34
CA SER A 240 -10.98 16.69 -26.60
C SER A 240 -11.60 17.45 -27.76
N ARG A 241 -12.42 16.75 -28.54
CA ARG A 241 -13.28 17.39 -29.53
C ARG A 241 -14.34 18.26 -28.85
N PRO A 242 -14.76 19.37 -29.47
CA PRO A 242 -15.84 20.21 -28.94
C PRO A 242 -17.13 19.42 -28.63
N GLU A 243 -17.43 18.39 -29.44
CA GLU A 243 -18.59 17.51 -29.28
C GLU A 243 -18.55 16.67 -27.98
N ASP A 244 -17.36 16.26 -27.54
CA ASP A 244 -17.17 15.50 -26.30
C ASP A 244 -17.29 16.40 -25.05
N ARG A 245 -17.07 17.72 -25.21
CA ARG A 245 -17.30 18.71 -24.14
C ARG A 245 -18.79 18.95 -23.88
N GLN A 246 -19.61 18.96 -24.93
CA GLN A 246 -21.06 19.16 -24.82
C GLN A 246 -21.80 17.96 -24.19
N ARG A 247 -21.40 16.72 -24.53
CA ARG A 247 -21.95 15.51 -23.87
C ARG A 247 -21.54 15.39 -22.41
N SER A 248 -20.34 15.86 -22.07
CA SER A 248 -19.84 15.89 -20.70
C SER A 248 -20.51 16.93 -19.82
N ALA A 249 -21.13 18.00 -20.37
CA ALA A 249 -21.86 19.01 -19.58
C ALA A 249 -23.16 18.47 -18.95
N VAL A 250 -23.83 17.53 -19.61
CA VAL A 250 -25.01 16.82 -19.06
C VAL A 250 -24.60 15.76 -18.02
N SER A 251 -23.38 15.23 -18.15
CA SER A 251 -22.81 14.24 -17.23
C SER A 251 -22.13 14.88 -16.00
N SER A 252 -21.59 16.10 -16.14
CA SER A 252 -20.81 16.81 -15.10
C SER A 252 -21.64 17.27 -13.90
N ARG A 253 -22.98 17.36 -13.99
CA ARG A 253 -23.84 17.58 -12.80
C ARG A 253 -23.92 16.35 -11.87
N ARG A 254 -23.35 15.20 -12.25
CA ARG A 254 -23.35 13.97 -11.43
C ARG A 254 -21.96 13.48 -11.03
N TYR A 255 -20.92 14.29 -11.26
CA TYR A 255 -19.55 14.04 -10.82
C TYR A 255 -19.01 15.16 -9.91
N SER A 256 -19.89 16.01 -9.40
CA SER A 256 -19.60 16.79 -8.20
C SER A 256 -19.38 15.81 -7.06
N VAL A 257 -18.20 15.88 -6.44
CA VAL A 257 -18.04 15.48 -5.04
C VAL A 257 -19.16 16.20 -4.27
N PRO A 258 -19.98 15.53 -3.45
CA PRO A 258 -20.93 16.23 -2.60
C PRO A 258 -20.14 17.25 -1.77
N ASP A 259 -20.53 18.52 -1.83
CA ASP A 259 -20.05 19.51 -0.89
C ASP A 259 -20.22 18.93 0.53
N LEU A 260 -19.14 18.97 1.30
CA LEU A 260 -19.12 18.61 2.71
C LEU A 260 -20.23 19.40 3.42
N PRO A 261 -21.17 18.76 4.14
CA PRO A 261 -21.97 19.50 5.08
C PRO A 261 -21.06 19.98 6.21
N GLU A 262 -20.85 21.29 6.27
CA GLU A 262 -20.38 21.96 7.49
C GLU A 262 -21.35 21.63 8.63
N GLY A 263 -20.77 21.21 9.76
CA GLY A 263 -21.45 21.17 11.05
C GLY A 263 -22.38 19.99 11.27
N THR A 264 -21.86 18.90 11.82
CA THR A 264 -22.66 18.13 12.79
C THR A 264 -21.74 17.55 13.86
N VAL A 265 -21.82 18.16 15.04
CA VAL A 265 -21.27 17.62 16.29
C VAL A 265 -21.98 16.31 16.59
N VAL A 266 -21.27 15.20 16.59
CA VAL A 266 -21.78 13.93 17.12
C VAL A 266 -20.80 13.45 18.18
N ASN A 267 -21.20 13.70 19.43
CA ASN A 267 -20.68 13.09 20.64
C ASN A 267 -20.90 11.57 20.60
N GLY A 268 -19.93 10.81 21.10
CA GLY A 268 -20.07 9.37 21.37
C GLY A 268 -18.85 8.57 20.96
N GLN A 269 -17.97 8.30 21.92
CA GLN A 269 -16.80 7.44 21.76
C GLN A 269 -17.20 6.00 21.43
N ASP A 270 -16.59 5.45 20.39
CA ASP A 270 -16.31 4.02 20.31
C ASP A 270 -14.95 3.82 19.62
N LYS A 271 -13.91 3.55 20.42
CA LYS A 271 -12.48 3.56 20.03
C LYS A 271 -11.97 2.20 19.51
N SER A 272 -12.86 1.30 19.10
CA SER A 272 -12.54 -0.11 18.80
C SER A 272 -12.56 -0.49 17.31
N THR A 273 -12.84 0.45 16.38
CA THR A 273 -12.79 0.18 14.94
C THR A 273 -11.38 0.38 14.36
N PRO A 274 -10.82 -0.58 13.59
CA PRO A 274 -9.49 -0.42 13.00
C PRO A 274 -9.44 0.80 12.05
N PHE A 275 -8.39 1.59 12.20
CA PHE A 275 -8.22 2.97 11.69
C PHE A 275 -8.50 3.17 10.20
N ILE A 276 -8.20 2.19 9.34
CA ILE A 276 -8.43 2.28 7.88
C ILE A 276 -9.90 2.07 7.50
N GLN A 277 -10.74 1.53 8.39
CA GLN A 277 -12.17 1.36 8.14
C GLN A 277 -12.92 2.71 8.12
N LYS A 278 -12.41 3.73 8.84
CA LYS A 278 -12.89 5.12 8.71
C LYS A 278 -12.55 5.73 7.35
N ALA A 279 -11.41 5.37 6.75
CA ALA A 279 -11.08 5.76 5.37
C ALA A 279 -11.87 4.97 4.31
N HIS A 280 -12.39 3.78 4.66
CA HIS A 280 -13.19 2.94 3.78
C HIS A 280 -14.62 3.40 3.55
N GLN A 281 -15.19 4.26 4.40
CA GLN A 281 -16.53 4.81 4.12
C GLN A 281 -16.54 5.86 3.00
N SER A 282 -15.37 6.37 2.58
CA SER A 282 -15.29 7.46 1.61
C SER A 282 -14.67 7.11 0.25
N GLN A 283 -14.07 5.93 0.04
CA GLN A 283 -13.55 5.56 -1.29
C GLN A 283 -13.80 4.08 -1.56
N SER A 284 -14.97 3.81 -2.13
CA SER A 284 -15.25 2.59 -2.84
C SER A 284 -14.25 2.39 -3.98
N GLN A 285 -13.98 1.13 -4.28
CA GLN A 285 -13.46 0.65 -5.56
C GLN A 285 -14.01 1.49 -6.73
N PRO A 286 -13.33 1.59 -7.89
CA PRO A 286 -14.03 2.03 -9.10
C PRO A 286 -15.24 1.11 -9.24
N SER A 287 -16.40 1.68 -8.94
CA SER A 287 -17.63 0.93 -8.77
C SER A 287 -17.93 0.24 -10.10
N HIS A 288 -18.58 -0.92 -10.05
CA HIS A 288 -19.14 -1.59 -11.22
C HIS A 288 -19.94 -0.63 -12.15
N ALA A 289 -20.35 0.55 -11.64
CA ALA A 289 -20.93 1.65 -12.39
C ALA A 289 -20.01 2.33 -13.43
N LEU A 290 -18.69 2.22 -13.31
CA LEU A 290 -17.73 2.72 -14.32
C LEU A 290 -17.72 1.83 -15.57
N THR A 291 -17.98 0.53 -15.41
CA THR A 291 -17.98 -0.46 -16.50
C THR A 291 -19.26 -0.39 -17.35
N GLU A 292 -20.41 -0.09 -16.76
CA GLU A 292 -21.68 0.10 -17.50
C GLU A 292 -21.79 1.47 -18.19
N ARG A 293 -21.01 2.48 -17.79
CA ARG A 293 -21.05 3.83 -18.38
C ARG A 293 -19.99 4.10 -19.45
N ILE A 294 -19.28 3.06 -19.94
CA ILE A 294 -18.44 3.12 -21.16
C ILE A 294 -19.33 3.17 -22.42
N HIS A 295 -20.41 3.94 -22.37
CA HIS A 295 -21.29 4.19 -23.50
C HIS A 295 -20.90 5.53 -24.13
N LYS A 296 -20.26 5.41 -25.31
CA LYS A 296 -20.07 6.44 -26.33
C LYS A 296 -19.09 7.56 -25.98
N THR A 297 -17.81 7.22 -25.77
CA THR A 297 -16.73 8.14 -26.12
C THR A 297 -16.51 8.08 -27.63
N SER A 298 -16.60 9.22 -28.30
CA SER A 298 -16.58 9.34 -29.75
C SER A 298 -15.17 9.04 -30.25
N ASN A 299 -14.89 7.76 -30.56
CA ASN A 299 -13.68 7.25 -31.22
C ASN A 299 -12.44 7.02 -30.32
N CYS A 300 -12.48 6.06 -29.39
CA CYS A 300 -11.31 5.65 -28.57
C CYS A 300 -10.09 5.14 -29.37
N MET A 301 -10.24 4.90 -30.67
CA MET A 301 -9.19 4.39 -31.56
C MET A 301 -8.27 5.50 -32.09
N HIS A 302 -8.75 6.75 -32.12
CA HIS A 302 -7.99 7.91 -32.61
C HIS A 302 -8.11 9.07 -31.64
N TRP A 303 -7.02 9.77 -31.41
CA TRP A 303 -6.96 10.97 -30.59
C TRP A 303 -6.60 12.17 -31.43
N ASP A 304 -7.24 13.30 -31.14
CA ASP A 304 -6.82 14.57 -31.68
C ASP A 304 -5.67 15.09 -30.82
N VAL A 305 -4.55 15.38 -31.47
CA VAL A 305 -3.35 15.87 -30.81
C VAL A 305 -2.94 17.22 -31.38
N LEU A 306 -2.60 18.13 -30.49
CA LEU A 306 -2.02 19.42 -30.79
C LEU A 306 -0.50 19.28 -30.81
N THR A 307 0.10 19.55 -31.97
CA THR A 307 1.56 19.52 -32.16
C THR A 307 2.20 20.70 -31.45
N THR A 308 3.28 20.48 -30.71
CA THR A 308 3.96 21.56 -29.96
C THR A 308 4.65 22.58 -30.87
N GLN A 309 5.17 22.16 -32.02
CA GLN A 309 5.88 23.02 -32.97
C GLN A 309 4.94 23.91 -33.80
N ASP A 310 3.93 23.31 -34.43
CA ASP A 310 3.06 24.00 -35.41
C ASP A 310 1.72 24.46 -34.83
N GLN A 311 1.40 24.11 -33.58
CA GLN A 311 0.07 24.32 -32.98
C GLN A 311 -1.10 23.83 -33.85
N LYS A 312 -0.84 22.83 -34.71
CA LYS A 312 -1.85 22.19 -35.55
C LYS A 312 -2.48 21.03 -34.80
N ILE A 313 -3.78 20.85 -35.02
CA ILE A 313 -4.50 19.68 -34.52
C ILE A 313 -4.50 18.61 -35.62
N CYS A 314 -4.09 17.40 -35.29
CA CYS A 314 -4.19 16.24 -36.16
C CYS A 314 -4.74 15.02 -35.43
N SER A 315 -5.49 14.18 -36.14
CA SER A 315 -5.99 12.90 -35.63
C SER A 315 -4.92 11.83 -35.79
N VAL A 316 -4.50 11.21 -34.70
CA VAL A 316 -3.51 10.11 -34.67
C VAL A 316 -4.13 8.87 -34.03
N PRO A 317 -3.73 7.64 -34.42
CA PRO A 317 -4.13 6.44 -33.68
C PRO A 317 -3.74 6.56 -32.20
N SER A 318 -4.67 6.28 -31.28
CA SER A 318 -4.43 6.45 -29.84
C SER A 318 -3.34 5.51 -29.29
N ILE A 319 -3.07 4.41 -30.00
CA ILE A 319 -1.98 3.47 -29.69
C ILE A 319 -0.59 4.08 -29.95
N TYR A 320 -0.48 5.14 -30.76
CA TYR A 320 0.79 5.81 -31.08
C TYR A 320 1.18 6.86 -30.04
N VAL A 321 0.27 7.19 -29.12
CA VAL A 321 0.49 8.23 -28.11
C VAL A 321 0.54 7.59 -26.73
N ASP A 322 1.51 7.99 -25.94
CA ASP A 322 1.60 7.66 -24.52
C ASP A 322 1.32 8.87 -23.65
N LEU A 323 0.60 8.66 -22.55
CA LEU A 323 0.28 9.70 -21.59
C LEU A 323 1.33 9.67 -20.49
N LEU A 324 2.16 10.72 -20.43
CA LEU A 324 3.27 10.81 -19.46
C LEU A 324 2.85 11.44 -18.13
N VAL A 325 1.56 11.71 -17.94
CA VAL A 325 1.03 12.19 -16.68
C VAL A 325 1.07 11.06 -15.64
N PRO A 326 1.60 11.31 -14.43
CA PRO A 326 1.56 10.31 -13.37
C PRO A 326 0.11 10.11 -12.93
N ASP A 327 -0.22 8.88 -12.56
CA ASP A 327 -1.53 8.55 -12.02
C ASP A 327 -1.74 9.17 -10.63
N LEU A 328 -2.72 10.08 -10.51
CA LEU A 328 -2.97 10.81 -9.27
C LEU A 328 -3.50 9.89 -8.18
N ASP A 329 -4.37 8.93 -8.52
CA ASP A 329 -4.96 7.98 -7.57
C ASP A 329 -3.88 7.05 -6.99
N ALA A 330 -2.93 6.61 -7.81
CA ALA A 330 -1.80 5.81 -7.38
C ALA A 330 -0.90 6.58 -6.42
N ARG A 331 -0.64 7.86 -6.71
CA ARG A 331 0.13 8.74 -5.82
C ARG A 331 -0.59 8.97 -4.51
N GLU A 332 -1.85 9.35 -4.56
CA GLU A 332 -2.70 9.59 -3.38
C GLU A 332 -2.77 8.35 -2.50
N LYS A 333 -3.05 7.18 -3.10
CA LYS A 333 -3.08 5.90 -2.37
C LYS A 333 -1.74 5.62 -1.66
N SER A 334 -0.62 5.83 -2.34
CA SER A 334 0.70 5.60 -1.75
C SER A 334 1.03 6.56 -0.60
N ILE A 335 0.62 7.83 -0.72
CA ILE A 335 0.81 8.85 0.32
C ILE A 335 -0.07 8.55 1.52
N LYS A 336 -1.35 8.21 1.31
CA LYS A 336 -2.28 7.81 2.38
C LYS A 336 -1.75 6.64 3.19
N LEU A 337 -1.28 5.58 2.52
CA LEU A 337 -0.71 4.41 3.20
C LEU A 337 0.54 4.76 4.02
N TYR A 338 1.40 5.64 3.51
CA TYR A 338 2.57 6.09 4.24
C TYR A 338 2.21 6.97 5.44
N LYS A 339 1.24 7.88 5.28
CA LYS A 339 0.78 8.75 6.36
C LYS A 339 0.19 7.94 7.52
N VAL A 340 -0.68 6.97 7.24
CA VAL A 340 -1.24 6.09 8.29
C VAL A 340 -0.13 5.40 9.09
N LEU A 341 0.96 5.01 8.43
CA LEU A 341 2.09 4.39 9.09
C LEU A 341 2.84 5.37 10.00
N LEU A 342 3.05 6.62 9.56
CA LEU A 342 3.68 7.67 10.37
C LEU A 342 2.81 8.03 11.59
N ASP A 343 1.52 8.29 11.37
CA ASP A 343 0.58 8.62 12.44
C ASP A 343 0.53 7.49 13.49
N THR A 344 0.54 6.22 13.04
CA THR A 344 0.57 5.07 13.97
C THR A 344 1.91 4.93 14.69
N TRP A 345 3.01 5.32 14.05
CA TRP A 345 4.34 5.30 14.68
C TRP A 345 4.40 6.30 15.82
N GLU A 346 3.95 7.52 15.57
CA GLU A 346 3.88 8.60 16.55
C GLU A 346 3.02 8.19 17.76
N ASP A 347 1.82 7.67 17.53
CA ASP A 347 0.95 7.16 18.60
C ASP A 347 1.63 6.07 19.45
N MET A 348 2.38 5.18 18.79
CA MET A 348 3.03 4.07 19.46
C MET A 348 4.23 4.52 20.30
N VAL A 349 5.06 5.41 19.75
CA VAL A 349 6.20 5.99 20.49
C VAL A 349 5.69 6.77 21.70
N ASN A 350 4.64 7.59 21.54
CA ASN A 350 4.01 8.31 22.64
C ASN A 350 3.47 7.38 23.75
N GLU A 351 2.83 6.27 23.39
CA GLU A 351 2.35 5.27 24.36
C GLU A 351 3.53 4.55 25.05
N CYS A 352 4.62 4.25 24.33
CA CYS A 352 5.85 3.71 24.92
C CYS A 352 6.47 4.68 25.92
N THR A 353 6.58 5.96 25.58
CA THR A 353 7.07 7.04 26.48
C THR A 353 6.25 7.11 27.78
N MET A 354 4.92 7.03 27.67
CA MET A 354 4.02 6.96 28.83
C MET A 354 4.28 5.74 29.72
N ASN A 355 4.46 4.57 29.13
CA ASN A 355 4.76 3.35 29.87
C ASN A 355 6.13 3.42 30.56
N MET A 356 7.13 4.05 29.94
CA MET A 356 8.43 4.28 30.57
C MET A 356 8.33 5.23 31.76
N CYS A 357 7.59 6.34 31.66
CA CYS A 357 7.39 7.25 32.79
C CYS A 357 6.75 6.54 33.99
N ARG A 358 5.75 5.69 33.75
CA ARG A 358 5.10 4.88 34.80
C ARG A 358 6.05 3.85 35.39
N TYR A 359 6.82 3.18 34.54
CA TYR A 359 7.83 2.22 34.98
C TYR A 359 8.87 2.90 35.88
N PHE A 360 9.47 4.00 35.43
CA PHE A 360 10.46 4.74 36.22
C PHE A 360 9.86 5.32 37.50
N SER A 361 8.60 5.77 37.48
CA SER A 361 7.94 6.21 38.71
C SER A 361 7.81 5.07 39.73
N ALA A 362 7.50 3.85 39.28
CA ALA A 362 7.45 2.69 40.15
C ALA A 362 8.83 2.30 40.70
N VAL A 363 9.86 2.32 39.85
CA VAL A 363 11.26 2.10 40.25
C VAL A 363 11.67 3.11 41.32
N PHE A 364 11.44 4.41 41.07
CA PHE A 364 11.80 5.49 41.98
C PHE A 364 11.00 5.43 43.27
N CYS A 365 9.70 5.16 43.23
CA CYS A 365 8.90 4.91 44.44
C CYS A 365 9.46 3.75 45.26
N GLY A 366 9.94 2.69 44.60
CA GLY A 366 10.63 1.57 45.24
C GLY A 366 11.91 2.02 45.95
N MET A 367 12.77 2.74 45.24
CA MET A 367 14.02 3.29 45.78
C MET A 367 13.79 4.24 46.97
N LEU A 368 12.77 5.10 46.89
CA LEU A 368 12.43 6.09 47.91
C LEU A 368 11.89 5.48 49.23
N LYS A 369 11.56 4.19 49.26
CA LYS A 369 11.27 3.49 50.53
C LYS A 369 12.52 3.31 51.39
N HIS A 370 13.71 3.46 50.79
CA HIS A 370 14.99 3.38 51.46
C HIS A 370 15.49 4.80 51.76
N GLN A 371 16.08 4.99 52.95
CA GLN A 371 16.57 6.32 53.37
C GLN A 371 17.84 6.73 52.64
N VAL A 372 18.64 5.74 52.21
CA VAL A 372 19.93 5.96 51.54
C VAL A 372 20.06 5.01 50.36
N ILE A 373 20.52 5.56 49.23
CA ILE A 373 20.81 4.81 48.02
C ILE A 373 22.32 4.78 47.83
N TYR A 374 22.85 3.57 47.72
CA TYR A 374 24.23 3.32 47.34
C TYR A 374 24.29 2.75 45.93
N THR A 375 25.31 3.15 45.19
CA THR A 375 25.55 2.66 43.83
C THR A 375 27.03 2.37 43.62
N ASP A 376 27.30 1.30 42.89
CA ASP A 376 28.66 0.92 42.49
C ASP A 376 29.29 1.94 41.51
N ASP A 377 28.47 2.75 40.84
CA ASP A 377 28.88 3.70 39.81
C ASP A 377 28.02 4.98 39.86
N PRO A 378 28.36 5.95 40.74
CA PRO A 378 27.59 7.17 40.92
C PRO A 378 27.47 8.03 39.67
N ALA A 379 28.48 8.02 38.80
CA ALA A 379 28.47 8.78 37.56
C ALA A 379 27.45 8.20 36.57
N LEU A 380 27.41 6.87 36.44
CA LEU A 380 26.42 6.19 35.59
C LEU A 380 24.99 6.41 36.11
N PHE A 381 24.80 6.44 37.43
CA PHE A 381 23.49 6.72 38.02
C PHE A 381 23.02 8.15 37.75
N GLU A 382 23.88 9.16 37.91
CA GLU A 382 23.53 10.56 37.58
C GLU A 382 23.25 10.76 36.09
N ASP A 383 23.99 10.08 35.21
CA ASP A 383 23.70 10.08 33.76
C ASP A 383 22.32 9.50 33.48
N PHE A 384 21.98 8.36 34.10
CA PHE A 384 20.63 7.78 34.01
C PHE A 384 19.54 8.76 34.49
N LEU A 385 19.70 9.39 35.66
CA LEU A 385 18.73 10.37 36.17
C LEU A 385 18.55 11.55 35.20
N THR A 386 19.64 11.99 34.57
CA THR A 386 19.62 13.06 33.56
C THR A 386 18.90 12.62 32.28
N GLN A 387 19.08 11.37 31.84
CA GLN A 387 18.34 10.83 30.70
C GLN A 387 16.83 10.75 30.98
N VAL A 388 16.42 10.39 32.19
CA VAL A 388 14.99 10.40 32.59
C VAL A 388 14.44 11.82 32.70
N GLU A 389 15.26 12.79 33.11
CA GLU A 389 14.87 14.21 33.11
C GLU A 389 14.65 14.74 31.68
N ASN A 390 15.53 14.38 30.73
CA ASN A 390 15.35 14.73 29.32
C ASN A 390 14.09 14.10 28.73
N LEU A 391 13.76 12.86 29.11
CA LEU A 391 12.52 12.19 28.71
C LEU A 391 11.28 13.00 29.10
N LEU A 392 11.29 13.64 30.28
CA LEU A 392 10.18 14.47 30.75
C LEU A 392 10.01 15.73 29.90
N ILE A 393 11.10 16.32 29.42
CA ILE A 393 11.07 17.52 28.56
C ILE A 393 10.48 17.19 27.18
N GLU A 394 10.70 15.97 26.68
CA GLU A 394 10.23 15.52 25.36
C GLU A 394 8.77 15.01 25.38
N LEU A 395 8.09 15.06 26.52
CA LEU A 395 6.69 14.64 26.65
C LEU A 395 5.73 15.53 25.85
N PRO A 396 4.76 14.96 25.13
CA PRO A 396 3.68 15.74 24.53
C PRO A 396 2.90 16.51 25.60
N SER A 397 2.77 17.83 25.41
CA SER A 397 2.12 18.78 26.33
C SER A 397 0.69 18.39 26.73
N ASP A 398 0.02 17.59 25.90
CA ASP A 398 -1.40 17.27 26.02
C ASP A 398 -1.66 16.06 26.94
N ILE A 399 -0.60 15.35 27.37
CA ILE A 399 -0.70 14.07 28.08
C ILE A 399 0.02 14.10 29.45
N GLY A 400 0.92 15.05 29.69
CA GLY A 400 1.97 14.97 30.72
C GLY A 400 1.64 15.45 32.15
N ASP A 401 0.54 16.15 32.40
CA ASP A 401 0.42 17.00 33.60
C ASP A 401 0.52 16.29 34.96
N TYR A 402 0.16 15.00 35.03
CA TYR A 402 0.17 14.20 36.27
C TYR A 402 1.51 13.47 36.50
N TYR A 403 2.03 12.78 35.48
CA TYR A 403 3.25 11.98 35.61
C TYR A 403 4.53 12.84 35.59
N ASP A 404 4.50 13.97 34.88
CA ASP A 404 5.64 14.87 34.76
C ASP A 404 6.02 15.47 36.13
N LYS A 405 5.03 15.95 36.90
CA LYS A 405 5.26 16.57 38.21
C LYS A 405 5.72 15.58 39.28
N ASP A 406 5.08 14.41 39.35
CA ASP A 406 5.42 13.39 40.34
C ASP A 406 6.80 12.77 40.05
N LEU A 407 7.09 12.44 38.79
CA LEU A 407 8.39 11.87 38.41
C LEU A 407 9.52 12.90 38.56
N ALA A 408 9.30 14.17 38.20
CA ALA A 408 10.27 15.25 38.43
C ALA A 408 10.56 15.46 39.93
N ALA A 409 9.53 15.40 40.78
CA ALA A 409 9.71 15.49 42.23
C ALA A 409 10.53 14.31 42.77
N GLN A 410 10.25 13.09 42.29
CA GLN A 410 11.00 11.88 42.63
C GLN A 410 12.47 12.00 42.22
N LEU A 411 12.76 12.46 40.99
CA LEU A 411 14.12 12.70 40.50
C LEU A 411 14.89 13.69 41.40
N SER A 412 14.27 14.82 41.75
CA SER A 412 14.89 15.82 42.63
C SER A 412 15.24 15.26 44.01
N TYR A 413 14.38 14.40 44.56
CA TYR A 413 14.62 13.78 45.85
C TYR A 413 15.71 12.69 45.79
N LEU A 414 15.71 11.87 44.73
CA LEU A 414 16.73 10.82 44.53
C LEU A 414 18.13 11.42 44.41
N ARG A 415 18.30 12.51 43.65
CA ARG A 415 19.59 13.24 43.56
C ARG A 415 20.09 13.73 44.92
N LYS A 416 19.19 14.14 45.82
CA LYS A 416 19.55 14.56 47.19
C LYS A 416 19.87 13.39 48.12
N SER A 417 19.28 12.22 47.87
CA SER A 417 19.40 11.02 48.72
C SER A 417 20.52 10.07 48.28
N ASN A 418 21.11 10.31 47.12
CA ASN A 418 22.26 9.58 46.58
C ASN A 418 23.52 9.89 47.41
N LYS A 419 24.02 8.92 48.18
CA LYS A 419 25.26 9.06 48.97
C LYS A 419 26.50 8.47 48.28
N GLY A 420 26.37 7.99 47.04
CA GLY A 420 27.49 7.47 46.24
C GLY A 420 27.86 6.02 46.58
N ILE A 421 29.16 5.72 46.66
CA ILE A 421 29.66 4.36 46.91
C ILE A 421 29.49 4.00 48.38
N ARG A 422 29.01 2.80 48.67
CA ARG A 422 28.79 2.31 50.04
C ARG A 422 30.13 2.26 50.82
N PRO A 423 30.25 2.94 51.97
CA PRO A 423 31.44 2.83 52.81
C PRO A 423 31.53 1.45 53.48
N GLU A 424 32.72 0.84 53.53
CA GLU A 424 32.98 -0.50 54.09
C GLU A 424 32.60 -0.69 55.57
N LYS A 425 32.27 0.39 56.27
CA LYS A 425 31.82 0.38 57.67
C LYS A 425 30.60 1.28 57.81
N GLN A 426 29.43 0.73 58.14
CA GLN A 426 28.36 1.55 58.70
C GLN A 426 27.30 0.82 59.52
N ASN A 427 26.67 1.66 60.36
CA ASN A 427 25.66 1.40 61.39
C ASN A 427 24.45 0.62 60.90
N VAL A 428 23.87 -0.16 61.82
CA VAL A 428 22.84 -1.18 61.60
C VAL A 428 21.43 -0.59 61.42
N ASP A 429 21.23 0.72 61.58
CA ASP A 429 19.89 1.32 61.72
C ASP A 429 19.31 2.02 60.47
N GLU A 430 20.06 2.18 59.37
CA GLU A 430 19.54 2.81 58.13
C GLU A 430 19.01 1.75 57.13
N THR A 431 17.81 1.95 56.57
CA THR A 431 17.32 1.15 55.44
C THR A 431 18.01 1.58 54.14
N THR A 432 18.87 0.72 53.60
CA THR A 432 19.68 1.00 52.40
C THR A 432 19.13 0.27 51.16
N ALA A 433 19.24 0.89 49.99
CA ALA A 433 19.11 0.23 48.69
C ALA A 433 20.46 0.24 47.97
N ASP A 434 20.94 -0.92 47.55
CA ASP A 434 22.16 -1.07 46.75
C ASP A 434 21.76 -1.29 45.29
N LEU A 435 22.17 -0.38 44.41
CA LEU A 435 21.95 -0.46 42.97
C LEU A 435 23.20 -0.92 42.24
N SER A 436 23.07 -2.05 41.54
CA SER A 436 24.16 -2.60 40.75
C SER A 436 24.35 -1.83 39.44
N GLN A 437 25.59 -1.80 38.94
CA GLN A 437 25.88 -1.25 37.60
C GLN A 437 25.08 -1.97 36.50
N TYR A 438 24.75 -3.25 36.69
CA TYR A 438 23.96 -4.02 35.74
C TYR A 438 22.52 -3.51 35.62
N GLU A 439 21.87 -3.19 36.74
CA GLU A 439 20.50 -2.65 36.74
C GLU A 439 20.44 -1.29 36.06
N ILE A 440 21.37 -0.39 36.39
CA ILE A 440 21.45 0.94 35.77
C ILE A 440 21.62 0.82 34.25
N LYS A 441 22.48 -0.10 33.78
CA LYS A 441 22.66 -0.36 32.35
C LYS A 441 21.38 -0.81 31.64
N GLN A 442 20.54 -1.62 32.29
CA GLN A 442 19.26 -2.04 31.72
C GLN A 442 18.28 -0.85 31.60
N TYR A 443 18.27 0.06 32.57
CA TYR A 443 17.46 1.27 32.50
C TYR A 443 17.91 2.21 31.37
N THR A 444 19.21 2.44 31.23
CA THR A 444 19.77 3.26 30.14
C THR A 444 19.55 2.62 28.78
N GLU A 445 19.58 1.29 28.68
CA GLU A 445 19.29 0.60 27.42
C GLU A 445 17.85 0.85 26.96
N LEU A 446 16.88 0.81 27.88
CA LEU A 446 15.48 1.11 27.57
C LEU A 446 15.32 2.54 27.02
N LEU A 447 15.95 3.54 27.65
CA LEU A 447 15.93 4.94 27.22
C LEU A 447 16.56 5.12 25.83
N HIS A 448 17.71 4.48 25.59
CA HIS A 448 18.37 4.51 24.29
C HIS A 448 17.46 4.04 23.14
N TRP A 449 16.73 2.94 23.34
CA TRP A 449 15.83 2.43 22.29
C TRP A 449 14.62 3.32 22.04
N LEU A 450 14.20 4.12 23.02
CA LEU A 450 13.17 5.13 22.84
C LEU A 450 13.68 6.30 22.00
N GLU A 451 14.86 6.81 22.33
CA GLU A 451 15.52 7.88 21.57
C GLU A 451 15.68 7.48 20.09
N VAL A 452 16.21 6.28 19.83
CA VAL A 452 16.32 5.74 18.45
C VAL A 452 14.96 5.68 17.74
N SER A 453 13.87 5.48 18.49
CA SER A 453 12.52 5.39 17.94
C SER A 453 11.97 6.77 17.52
N TYR A 454 12.30 7.85 18.24
CA TYR A 454 11.91 9.21 17.86
C TYR A 454 12.62 9.71 16.59
N PHE A 455 13.89 9.33 16.37
CA PHE A 455 14.70 9.81 15.25
C PHE A 455 14.65 8.93 13.98
N THR A 456 13.87 7.84 13.96
CA THR A 456 13.68 6.94 12.81
C THR A 456 12.41 7.28 12.03
#